data_AF-A0A483AF52-F1
#
_entry.id   AF-A0A483AF52-F1
#
_cell.length_a   1.000
_cell.length_b   1.000
_cell.length_c   1.000
_cell.angle_alpha   90.00
_cell.angle_beta   90.00
_cell.angle_gamma   90.00
#
_symmetry.space_group_name_H-M   'P 1'
#
loop_
_entity.id
_entity.type
_entity.pdbx_description
1 polymer ?
#
loop_
_entity_poly.entity_id
_entity_poly.type
_entity_poly.pdbx_seq_one_letter_code
_entity_poly.pdbx_strand_id
1 'polypeptide(L)' 'MQKYTQLTCEQRYHIYLLNRQGCSQNFIAKSMDRNKSTIS' A
#
# COMPACT_ATOMS: atom_id res chain seq x y z
N MET A 1 -9.44 -17.73 -9.73
CA MET A 1 -8.22 -16.89 -9.64
C MET A 1 -8.55 -15.65 -8.82
N GLN A 2 -7.81 -15.41 -7.73
CA GLN A 2 -7.93 -14.13 -7.01
C GLN A 2 -7.55 -13.00 -7.98
N LYS A 3 -8.43 -12.02 -8.16
CA LYS A 3 -8.18 -10.86 -9.01
C LYS A 3 -7.20 -9.93 -8.32
N TYR A 4 -5.91 -10.13 -8.57
CA TYR A 4 -4.87 -9.20 -8.14
C TYR A 4 -5.11 -7.86 -8.84
N THR A 5 -5.68 -6.92 -8.10
CA THR A 5 -5.93 -5.58 -8.63
C THR A 5 -4.64 -4.79 -8.52
N GLN A 6 -4.12 -4.35 -9.66
CA GLN A 6 -2.90 -3.56 -9.70
C GLN A 6 -3.13 -2.21 -9.01
N LEU A 7 -2.14 -1.73 -8.26
CA LEU A 7 -2.21 -0.41 -7.62
C LEU A 7 -2.17 0.68 -8.69
N THR A 8 -3.02 1.71 -8.52
CA THR A 8 -2.97 2.90 -9.36
C THR A 8 -1.70 3.71 -9.08
N CYS A 9 -1.35 4.64 -9.96
CA CYS A 9 -0.22 5.55 -9.74
C CYS A 9 -0.39 6.37 -8.46
N GLU A 10 -1.60 6.85 -8.20
CA GLU A 10 -1.93 7.62 -6.98
C GLU A 10 -1.75 6.78 -5.72
N GLN A 11 -2.22 5.53 -5.73
CA GLN A 11 -2.05 4.61 -4.60
C GLN A 11 -0.58 4.31 -4.32
N ARG A 12 0.23 4.11 -5.38
CA ARG A 12 1.68 3.92 -5.25
C ARG A 12 2.38 5.16 -4.69
N TYR A 13 1.97 6.34 -5.13
CA TYR A 13 2.49 7.60 -4.61
C TYR A 13 2.13 7.82 -3.14
N HIS A 14 0.90 7.47 -2.75
CA HIS A 14 0.47 7.53 -1.36
C HIS A 14 1.29 6.61 -0.44
N ILE A 15 1.54 5.37 -0.87
CA ILE A 15 2.44 4.43 -0.17
C ILE A 15 3.85 5.03 -0.02
N TYR A 16 4.39 5.63 -1.08
CA TYR A 16 5.71 6.26 -1.05
C TYR A 16 5.79 7.39 0.01
N LEU A 17 4.78 8.25 0.09
CA LEU A 17 4.73 9.33 1.08
C LEU A 17 4.69 8.78 2.52
N LEU A 18 3.86 7.77 2.77
CA LEU A 18 3.74 7.15 4.10
C LEU A 18 5.02 6.40 4.50
N ASN A 19 5.65 5.69 3.57
CA ASN A 19 6.94 5.06 3.82
C ASN A 19 8.02 6.11 4.16
N ARG A 20 8.03 7.23 3.44
CA ARG A 20 8.96 8.35 3.72
C ARG A 20 8.72 9.00 5.08
N GLN A 21 7.49 8.97 5.59
CA GLN A 21 7.15 9.42 6.96
C GLN A 21 7.53 8.40 8.05
N GLY A 22 8.02 7.21 7.68
CA GLY A 22 8.39 6.15 8.62
C GLY A 22 7.19 5.33 9.11
N CYS A 23 6.04 5.39 8.43
CA CYS A 23 4.89 4.57 8.78
C CYS A 23 5.20 3.08 8.57
N SER A 24 4.75 2.23 9.51
CA SER A 24 4.89 0.78 9.35
C SER A 24 4.05 0.27 8.16
N GLN A 25 4.56 -0.73 7.45
CA GLN A 25 3.83 -1.36 6.34
C GLN A 25 2.44 -1.88 6.75
N ASN A 26 2.29 -2.34 8.00
CA ASN A 26 0.99 -2.79 8.54
C ASN A 26 -0.02 -1.64 8.62
N PHE A 27 0.44 -0.46 9.00
CA PHE A 27 -0.40 0.74 9.04
C PHE A 27 -0.82 1.16 7.62
N ILE A 28 0.12 1.19 6.68
CA ILE A 28 -0.14 1.55 5.28
C ILE A 28 -1.10 0.56 4.61
N ALA A 29 -0.93 -0.74 4.89
CA ALA A 29 -1.81 -1.79 4.41
C ALA A 29 -3.25 -1.60 4.91
N LYS A 30 -3.42 -1.32 6.22
CA LYS A 30 -4.73 -1.02 6.81
C LYS A 30 -5.35 0.27 6.27
N SER A 31 -4.56 1.33 6.08
CA SER A 31 -5.08 2.61 5.59
C SER A 31 -5.55 2.54 4.14
N MET A 32 -5.01 1.61 3.35
CA MET A 32 -5.37 1.41 1.94
C MET A 32 -6.34 0.23 1.70
N ASP A 33 -6.77 -0.46 2.76
CA ASP A 33 -7.53 -1.72 2.68
C ASP A 33 -6.86 -2.74 1.73
N ARG A 34 -5.54 -2.90 1.89
CA ARG A 34 -4.71 -3.79 1.09
C ARG A 34 -3.99 -4.80 1.97
N ASN A 35 -3.60 -5.91 1.34
CA ASN A 35 -2.74 -6.88 1.99
C ASN A 35 -1.33 -6.32 2.15
N LYS A 36 -0.64 -6.70 3.24
CA LYS A 36 0.74 -6.27 3.50
C LYS A 36 1.67 -6.61 2.32
N SER A 37 1.48 -7.77 1.70
CA SER A 37 2.26 -8.21 0.53
C SER A 37 2.08 -7.34 -0.72
N THR A 38 1.03 -6.51 -0.78
CA THR A 38 0.80 -5.54 -1.86
C THR A 38 1.58 -4.24 -1.63
N ILE A 39 2.03 -3.99 -0.40
CA ILE A 39 2.76 -2.79 0.02
C ILE A 39 4.26 -3.04 0.15
N SER A 40 4.66 -4.29 0.45
CA SER A 40 6.05 -4.73 0.55
C SER A 40 6.75 -4.76 -0.81
#